data_AF-A0AAU0L738-F1
#
_entry.id   AF-A0AAU0L738-F1
#
_cell.length_a   1.000
_cell.length_b   1.000
_cell.length_c   1.000
_cell.angle_alpha   90.00
_cell.angle_beta   90.00
_cell.angle_gamma   90.00
#
_symmetry.space_group_name_H-M   'P 1'
#
loop_
_entity.id
_entity.type
_entity.pdbx_description
1 polymer ?
#
loop_
_entity_poly.entity_id
_entity_poly.type
_entity_poly.pdbx_seq_one_letter_code
_entity_poly.pdbx_strand_id
1 'polypeptide(L)'
;MVFWSRPLDAQEQAFVRTHFGASLDALLPRMRLYLRRLGDTRRALSMNGGRIFMPRAFFMQSDPRQPLRLSHPQIAGIFAHELLHQWQRLQGMPVTRQAAWLQFKALCTRGDPYAYERCDDPRRMLQRFVHAQVEQQGQMWEDHVRACVAGQGDAAGALIAAHVRGT
;
A
#
# COMPACT_ATOMS: atom_id res chain seq x y z
N MET A 1 5.55 11.62 -24.47
CA MET A 1 4.98 12.22 -23.23
C MET A 1 5.85 11.83 -22.06
N VAL A 2 6.55 12.78 -21.42
CA VAL A 2 7.37 12.48 -20.24
C VAL A 2 6.44 12.18 -19.07
N PHE A 3 6.41 10.94 -18.60
CA PHE A 3 5.75 10.60 -17.35
C PHE A 3 6.56 11.22 -16.21
N TRP A 4 6.02 12.27 -15.60
CA TRP A 4 6.65 12.90 -14.44
C TRP A 4 6.84 11.83 -13.35
N SER A 5 8.06 11.76 -12.81
CA SER A 5 8.40 10.90 -11.67
C SER A 5 9.52 11.48 -10.84
N ARG A 6 9.57 11.11 -9.57
CA ARG A 6 10.70 11.38 -8.68
C ARG A 6 11.00 10.20 -7.75
N PRO A 7 12.22 10.07 -7.23
CA PRO A 7 12.49 9.20 -6.09
C PRO A 7 11.65 9.60 -4.87
N LEU A 8 11.50 8.68 -3.92
CA LEU A 8 10.94 9.00 -2.61
C LEU A 8 11.87 9.98 -1.89
N ASP A 9 11.30 11.00 -1.27
CA ASP A 9 12.07 11.92 -0.42
C ASP A 9 12.35 11.30 0.96
N ALA A 10 13.03 12.06 1.83
CA ALA A 10 13.39 11.57 3.17
C ALA A 10 12.17 11.24 4.05
N GLN A 11 11.09 12.02 3.94
CA GLN A 11 9.87 11.79 4.72
C GLN A 11 9.16 10.51 4.28
N GLU A 12 9.09 10.28 2.98
CA GLU A 12 8.47 9.09 2.39
C GLU A 12 9.33 7.84 2.62
N GLN A 13 10.65 7.96 2.57
CA GLN A 13 11.55 6.87 2.93
C GLN A 13 11.43 6.54 4.43
N ALA A 14 11.37 7.54 5.30
CA ALA A 14 11.15 7.32 6.73
C ALA A 14 9.81 6.61 6.98
N PHE A 15 8.74 7.01 6.29
CA PHE A 15 7.46 6.32 6.34
C PHE A 15 7.57 4.84 5.94
N VAL A 16 8.26 4.54 4.84
CA VAL A 16 8.51 3.15 4.42
C VAL A 16 9.23 2.39 5.53
N ARG A 17 10.28 2.95 6.12
CA ARG A 17 11.04 2.31 7.20
C ARG A 17 10.21 2.10 8.47
N THR A 18 9.40 3.06 8.85
CA THR A 18 8.52 2.96 10.03
C THR A 18 7.54 1.79 9.90
N HIS A 19 6.90 1.64 8.75
CA HIS A 19 5.83 0.65 8.58
C HIS A 19 6.33 -0.70 8.03
N PHE A 20 7.35 -0.71 7.18
CA PHE A 20 7.85 -1.91 6.51
C PHE A 20 9.21 -2.38 7.04
N GLY A 21 9.84 -1.67 7.97
CA GLY A 21 11.13 -2.06 8.53
C GLY A 21 12.21 -2.13 7.45
N ALA A 22 12.88 -3.29 7.37
CA ALA A 22 13.89 -3.56 6.34
C ALA A 22 13.34 -4.30 5.11
N SER A 23 12.06 -4.69 5.13
CA SER A 23 11.48 -5.59 4.13
C SER A 23 11.42 -5.03 2.70
N LEU A 24 11.51 -3.70 2.55
CA LEU A 24 11.49 -3.01 1.26
C LEU A 24 12.85 -2.39 0.87
N ASP A 25 13.91 -2.63 1.64
CA ASP A 25 15.22 -1.99 1.46
C ASP A 25 15.84 -2.22 0.09
N ALA A 26 15.72 -3.44 -0.41
CA ALA A 26 16.24 -3.81 -1.72
C ALA A 26 15.56 -3.03 -2.87
N LEU A 27 14.32 -2.56 -2.64
CA LEU A 27 13.54 -1.77 -3.59
C LEU A 27 13.67 -0.27 -3.36
N LEU A 28 13.94 0.18 -2.13
CA LEU A 28 13.90 1.59 -1.77
C LEU A 28 14.72 2.51 -2.71
N PRO A 29 15.95 2.17 -3.13
CA PRO A 29 16.75 3.02 -4.04
C PRO A 29 16.15 3.19 -5.44
N ARG A 30 15.31 2.24 -5.87
CA ARG A 30 14.65 2.26 -7.19
C ARG A 30 13.17 2.65 -7.11
N MET A 31 12.62 2.84 -5.91
CA MET A 31 11.24 3.27 -5.74
C MET A 31 11.06 4.69 -6.26
N ARG A 32 9.96 4.91 -7.00
CA ARG A 32 9.64 6.19 -7.59
C ARG A 32 8.15 6.47 -7.50
N LEU A 33 7.82 7.71 -7.15
CA LEU A 33 6.48 8.25 -7.27
C LEU A 33 6.27 8.80 -8.68
N TYR A 34 5.14 8.44 -9.27
CA TYR A 34 4.67 8.92 -10.56
C TYR A 34 3.35 9.65 -10.35
N LEU A 35 3.10 10.66 -11.18
CA LEU A 35 1.79 11.31 -11.18
C LEU A 35 0.79 10.42 -11.91
N ARG A 36 -0.32 10.09 -11.26
CA ARG A 36 -1.43 9.35 -11.88
C ARG A 36 -2.08 10.22 -12.96
N ARG A 37 -1.97 9.80 -14.23
CA ARG A 37 -2.48 10.54 -15.41
C ARG A 37 -3.39 9.73 -16.34
N LEU A 38 -3.45 8.40 -16.18
CA LEU A 38 -4.22 7.49 -17.04
C LEU A 38 -5.11 6.58 -16.18
N GLY A 39 -6.26 6.17 -16.72
CA GLY A 39 -7.30 5.43 -15.99
C GLY A 39 -8.01 6.32 -14.95
N ASP A 40 -8.56 5.73 -13.88
CA ASP A 40 -9.10 6.52 -12.77
C ASP A 40 -7.95 7.27 -12.06
N THR A 41 -7.91 8.59 -12.21
CA THR A 41 -6.83 9.43 -11.68
C THR A 41 -7.00 9.76 -10.19
N ARG A 42 -8.11 9.35 -9.58
CA ARG A 42 -8.40 9.53 -8.16
C ARG A 42 -7.86 8.38 -7.31
N ARG A 43 -7.47 7.28 -7.95
CA ARG A 43 -6.95 6.07 -7.29
C ARG A 43 -5.44 5.95 -7.47
N ALA A 44 -4.77 5.49 -6.41
CA ALA A 44 -3.38 5.10 -6.49
C ALA A 44 -3.22 3.78 -7.26
N LEU A 45 -1.99 3.46 -7.65
CA LEU A 45 -1.62 2.18 -8.25
C LEU A 45 -0.14 1.92 -8.10
N SER A 46 0.21 0.68 -7.81
CA SER A 46 1.57 0.18 -7.88
C SER A 46 1.78 -0.69 -9.12
N MET A 47 2.95 -0.55 -9.74
CA MET A 47 3.45 -1.45 -10.78
C MET A 47 4.79 -2.03 -10.36
N ASN A 48 5.24 -3.07 -11.05
CA ASN A 48 6.50 -3.75 -10.75
C ASN A 48 7.70 -2.79 -10.72
N GLY A 49 8.73 -3.15 -9.95
CA GLY A 49 9.99 -2.42 -9.88
C GLY A 49 9.93 -1.12 -9.08
N GLY A 50 9.06 -1.03 -8.07
CA GLY A 50 8.99 0.13 -7.18
C GLY A 50 8.27 1.35 -7.77
N ARG A 51 7.46 1.16 -8.82
CA ARG A 51 6.72 2.26 -9.45
C ARG A 51 5.38 2.46 -8.76
N ILE A 52 5.15 3.63 -8.18
CA ILE A 52 3.92 3.94 -7.44
C ILE A 52 3.31 5.21 -8.04
N PHE A 53 2.07 5.12 -8.51
CA PHE A 53 1.34 6.19 -9.17
C PHE A 53 0.34 6.80 -8.18
N MET A 54 0.50 8.08 -7.89
CA MET A 54 -0.30 8.78 -6.89
C MET A 54 -1.16 9.88 -7.54
N PRO A 55 -2.42 10.05 -7.10
CA PRO A 55 -3.24 11.20 -7.45
C PRO A 55 -2.57 12.52 -7.06
N ARG A 56 -2.79 13.57 -7.85
CA ARG A 56 -2.24 14.90 -7.58
C ARG A 56 -2.60 15.41 -6.17
N ALA A 57 -3.84 15.17 -5.73
CA ALA A 57 -4.36 15.65 -4.45
C ALA A 57 -3.65 15.05 -3.21
N PHE A 58 -2.84 14.00 -3.40
CA PHE A 58 -2.15 13.34 -2.29
C PHE A 58 -0.84 14.04 -1.93
N PHE A 59 -0.30 14.86 -2.83
CA PHE A 59 0.89 15.66 -2.60
C PHE A 59 0.54 16.96 -1.85
N MET A 60 1.49 17.48 -1.07
CA MET A 60 1.35 18.79 -0.46
C MET A 60 1.07 19.85 -1.54
N GLN A 61 0.08 20.71 -1.27
CA GLN A 61 -0.37 21.75 -2.20
C GLN A 61 -0.75 21.24 -3.60
N SER A 62 -1.03 19.94 -3.76
CA SER A 62 -1.29 19.32 -5.07
C SER A 62 -0.14 19.49 -6.08
N ASP A 63 1.10 19.70 -5.61
CA ASP A 63 2.29 19.73 -6.44
C ASP A 63 3.07 18.41 -6.32
N PRO A 64 3.19 17.62 -7.40
CA PRO A 64 3.92 16.35 -7.36
C PRO A 64 5.40 16.51 -6.93
N ARG A 65 6.01 17.69 -7.10
CA ARG A 65 7.38 17.96 -6.62
C ARG A 65 7.50 17.98 -5.10
N GLN A 66 6.40 18.17 -4.39
CA GLN A 66 6.34 18.20 -2.93
C GLN A 66 6.14 16.80 -2.34
N PRO A 67 6.38 16.60 -1.03
CA PRO A 67 6.12 15.33 -0.36
C PRO A 67 4.63 14.93 -0.37
N LEU A 68 4.36 13.64 -0.21
CA LEU A 68 3.02 13.14 0.11
C LEU A 68 2.53 13.67 1.48
N ARG A 69 1.22 13.89 1.60
CA ARG A 69 0.54 14.31 2.84
C ARG A 69 0.38 13.15 3.83
N LEU A 70 1.49 12.54 4.24
CA LEU A 70 1.50 11.30 5.04
C LEU A 70 1.03 11.48 6.49
N SER A 71 0.82 12.71 6.96
CA SER A 71 0.10 12.97 8.21
C SER A 71 -1.41 12.78 8.09
N HIS A 72 -1.96 12.71 6.88
CA HIS A 72 -3.37 12.45 6.65
C HIS A 72 -3.62 10.93 6.64
N PRO A 73 -4.38 10.36 7.60
CA PRO A 73 -4.49 8.90 7.76
C PRO A 73 -4.90 8.15 6.50
N GLN A 74 -5.85 8.71 5.73
CA GLN A 74 -6.30 8.09 4.47
C GLN A 74 -5.19 8.03 3.41
N ILE A 75 -4.37 9.08 3.28
CA ILE A 75 -3.31 9.13 2.27
C ILE A 75 -2.17 8.21 2.66
N ALA A 76 -1.83 8.18 3.95
CA ALA A 76 -0.86 7.25 4.52
C ALA A 76 -1.28 5.79 4.30
N GLY A 77 -2.53 5.46 4.60
CA GLY A 77 -3.10 4.13 4.38
C GLY A 77 -3.03 3.69 2.92
N ILE A 78 -3.50 4.53 1.98
CA ILE A 78 -3.47 4.21 0.55
C ILE A 78 -2.03 4.04 0.05
N PHE A 79 -1.10 4.90 0.50
CA PHE A 79 0.31 4.74 0.13
C PHE A 79 0.88 3.43 0.67
N ALA A 80 0.52 3.04 1.89
CA ALA A 80 0.90 1.76 2.48
C ALA A 80 0.33 0.56 1.73
N HIS A 81 -0.92 0.63 1.25
CA HIS A 81 -1.52 -0.40 0.38
C HIS A 81 -0.64 -0.65 -0.86
N GLU A 82 -0.27 0.42 -1.55
CA GLU A 82 0.53 0.33 -2.77
C GLU A 82 1.97 -0.13 -2.51
N LEU A 83 2.53 0.19 -1.35
CA LEU A 83 3.82 -0.34 -0.89
C LEU A 83 3.71 -1.82 -0.53
N LEU A 84 2.59 -2.27 0.04
CA LEU A 84 2.38 -3.69 0.33
C LEU A 84 2.38 -4.52 -0.95
N HIS A 85 1.82 -4.00 -2.03
CA HIS A 85 1.94 -4.64 -3.34
C HIS A 85 3.39 -4.76 -3.82
N GLN A 86 4.30 -3.85 -3.44
CA GLN A 86 5.73 -4.02 -3.72
C GLN A 86 6.33 -5.12 -2.85
N TRP A 87 5.96 -5.18 -1.57
CA TRP A 87 6.39 -6.22 -0.64
C TRP A 87 5.92 -7.61 -1.11
N GLN A 88 4.65 -7.76 -1.50
CA GLN A 88 4.07 -9.00 -2.03
C GLN A 88 4.83 -9.49 -3.27
N ARG A 89 5.26 -8.58 -4.16
CA ARG A 89 6.09 -8.93 -5.32
C ARG A 89 7.47 -9.44 -4.91
N LEU A 90 8.09 -8.89 -3.85
CA LEU A 90 9.35 -9.43 -3.30
C LEU A 90 9.15 -10.83 -2.73
N GLN A 91 7.99 -11.12 -2.14
CA GLN A 91 7.62 -12.45 -1.67
C GLN A 91 7.24 -13.43 -2.82
N GLY A 92 7.39 -13.03 -4.09
CA GLY A 92 7.07 -13.87 -5.25
C GLY A 92 5.58 -13.96 -5.57
N MET A 93 4.72 -13.16 -4.94
CA MET A 93 3.27 -13.19 -5.20
C MET A 93 2.94 -12.58 -6.57
N PRO A 94 2.01 -13.16 -7.35
CA PRO A 94 1.68 -12.71 -8.70
C PRO A 94 0.71 -11.51 -8.70
N VAL A 95 1.08 -10.41 -8.03
CA VAL A 95 0.27 -9.18 -7.88
C VAL A 95 -0.25 -8.65 -9.22
N THR A 96 0.57 -8.69 -10.28
CA THR A 96 0.17 -8.21 -11.62
C THR A 96 -0.92 -9.08 -12.25
N ARG A 97 -0.89 -10.41 -12.02
CA ARG A 97 -1.94 -11.32 -12.48
C ARG A 97 -3.22 -11.12 -11.67
N GLN A 98 -3.10 -10.78 -10.39
CA GLN A 98 -4.26 -10.45 -9.54
C GLN A 98 -4.88 -9.10 -9.90
N ALA A 99 -4.11 -8.09 -10.32
CA ALA A 99 -4.65 -6.85 -10.87
C ALA A 99 -5.45 -7.07 -12.17
N ALA A 100 -4.97 -7.94 -13.06
CA ALA A 100 -5.73 -8.38 -14.23
C ALA A 100 -6.99 -9.17 -13.82
N TRP A 101 -6.90 -10.01 -12.79
CA TRP A 101 -8.04 -10.71 -12.22
C TRP A 101 -9.05 -9.75 -11.56
N LEU A 102 -8.65 -8.63 -10.96
CA LEU A 102 -9.59 -7.62 -10.43
C LEU A 102 -10.36 -6.89 -11.52
N GLN A 103 -9.72 -6.60 -12.66
CA GLN A 103 -10.42 -6.09 -13.83
C GLN A 103 -11.44 -7.12 -14.33
N PHE A 104 -11.08 -8.41 -14.36
CA PHE A 104 -11.98 -9.51 -14.69
C PHE A 104 -13.09 -9.72 -13.64
N LYS A 105 -12.78 -9.58 -12.34
CA LYS A 105 -13.71 -9.79 -11.23
C LYS A 105 -14.74 -8.66 -11.13
N ALA A 106 -14.33 -7.42 -11.40
CA ALA A 106 -15.22 -6.27 -11.55
C ALA A 106 -16.21 -6.43 -12.71
N LEU A 107 -15.84 -7.20 -13.74
CA LEU A 107 -16.72 -7.58 -14.85
C LEU A 107 -17.65 -8.77 -14.51
N CYS A 108 -17.26 -9.66 -13.58
CA CYS A 108 -17.93 -10.96 -13.39
C CYS A 108 -18.63 -11.20 -12.04
N THR A 109 -18.39 -10.45 -10.95
CA THR A 109 -19.02 -10.76 -9.63
C THR A 109 -19.43 -9.54 -8.81
N ARG A 110 -20.52 -9.67 -8.04
CA ARG A 110 -21.06 -8.68 -7.07
C ARG A 110 -20.33 -8.65 -5.70
N GLY A 111 -19.21 -9.35 -5.53
CA GLY A 111 -18.50 -9.47 -4.23
C GLY A 111 -17.34 -8.49 -4.10
N ASP A 112 -17.32 -7.71 -3.01
CA ASP A 112 -16.27 -6.71 -2.72
C ASP A 112 -14.91 -7.38 -2.46
N PRO A 113 -13.89 -7.16 -3.31
CA PRO A 113 -12.56 -7.73 -3.10
C PRO A 113 -11.80 -7.13 -1.91
N TYR A 114 -12.25 -6.01 -1.35
CA TYR A 114 -11.61 -5.38 -0.19
C TYR A 114 -12.21 -5.86 1.14
N ALA A 115 -13.41 -6.44 1.12
CA ALA A 115 -14.08 -6.89 2.32
C ALA A 115 -13.32 -8.04 2.98
N TYR A 116 -13.04 -7.89 4.28
CA TYR A 116 -12.52 -8.93 5.15
C TYR A 116 -13.20 -8.81 6.51
N GLU A 117 -13.27 -9.92 7.24
CA GLU A 117 -13.81 -9.90 8.59
C GLU A 117 -12.68 -9.52 9.57
N ARG A 118 -12.88 -8.44 10.33
CA ARG A 118 -11.95 -8.02 11.39
C ARG A 118 -12.21 -8.83 12.67
N CYS A 119 -11.16 -9.13 13.42
CA CYS A 119 -11.27 -9.65 14.79
C CYS A 119 -10.16 -9.05 15.67
N ASP A 120 -10.35 -9.08 16.99
CA ASP A 120 -9.42 -8.42 17.92
C ASP A 120 -8.24 -9.31 18.34
N ASP A 121 -8.28 -10.62 18.02
CA ASP A 121 -7.18 -11.54 18.29
C ASP A 121 -6.06 -11.37 17.25
N PRO A 122 -4.86 -10.91 17.65
CA PRO A 122 -3.75 -10.68 16.72
C PRO A 122 -3.32 -11.92 15.96
N ARG A 123 -3.42 -13.12 16.56
CA ARG A 123 -3.01 -14.38 15.91
C ARG A 123 -3.99 -14.77 14.81
N ARG A 124 -5.28 -14.66 15.08
CA ARG A 124 -6.33 -14.87 14.08
C ARG A 124 -6.26 -13.83 12.97
N MET A 125 -5.97 -12.57 13.31
CA MET A 125 -5.74 -11.52 12.31
C MET A 125 -4.55 -11.84 11.39
N LEU A 126 -3.42 -12.29 11.94
CA LEU A 126 -2.28 -12.72 11.12
C LEU A 126 -2.63 -13.92 10.24
N GLN A 127 -3.33 -14.94 10.78
CA GLN A 127 -3.77 -16.08 9.97
C GLN A 127 -4.66 -15.63 8.82
N ARG A 128 -5.64 -14.74 9.09
CA ARG A 128 -6.50 -14.14 8.05
C ARG A 128 -5.66 -13.40 7.00
N PHE A 129 -4.66 -12.63 7.42
CA PHE A 129 -3.77 -11.90 6.52
C PHE A 129 -3.00 -12.85 5.59
N VAL A 130 -2.36 -13.88 6.13
CA VAL A 130 -1.54 -14.82 5.34
C VAL A 130 -2.38 -15.60 4.32
N HIS A 131 -3.63 -15.92 4.66
CA HIS A 131 -4.55 -16.65 3.76
C HIS A 131 -5.41 -15.75 2.87
N ALA A 132 -5.41 -14.44 3.11
CA ALA A 132 -6.13 -13.47 2.30
C ALA A 132 -5.52 -13.33 0.90
N GLN A 133 -6.33 -12.91 -0.06
CA GLN A 133 -5.85 -12.51 -1.38
C GLN A 133 -5.13 -11.15 -1.32
N VAL A 134 -4.39 -10.79 -2.37
CA VAL A 134 -3.46 -9.63 -2.42
C VAL A 134 -4.11 -8.30 -2.03
N GLU A 135 -5.31 -8.00 -2.50
CA GLU A 135 -6.03 -6.76 -2.15
C GLU A 135 -6.62 -6.78 -0.75
N GLN A 136 -7.00 -7.95 -0.22
CA GLN A 136 -7.47 -8.06 1.17
C GLN A 136 -6.28 -7.85 2.12
N GLN A 137 -5.12 -8.43 1.82
CA GLN A 137 -3.89 -8.10 2.52
C GLN A 137 -3.59 -6.60 2.44
N GLY A 138 -3.72 -6.02 1.24
CA GLY A 138 -3.60 -4.58 1.01
C GLY A 138 -4.52 -3.78 1.93
N GLN A 139 -5.81 -4.11 1.95
CA GLN A 139 -6.82 -3.44 2.75
C GLN A 139 -6.56 -3.57 4.26
N MET A 140 -6.26 -4.79 4.73
CA MET A 140 -5.91 -5.04 6.13
C MET A 140 -4.71 -4.20 6.57
N TRP A 141 -3.72 -4.05 5.69
CA TRP A 141 -2.54 -3.23 5.95
C TRP A 141 -2.83 -1.72 5.88
N GLU A 142 -3.62 -1.28 4.90
CA GLU A 142 -4.12 0.09 4.79
C GLU A 142 -4.84 0.51 6.07
N ASP A 143 -5.75 -0.33 6.57
CA ASP A 143 -6.53 -0.05 7.76
C ASP A 143 -5.65 0.01 9.01
N HIS A 144 -4.67 -0.88 9.13
CA HIS A 144 -3.69 -0.84 10.21
C HIS A 144 -2.87 0.46 10.19
N VAL A 145 -2.28 0.83 9.04
CA VAL A 145 -1.44 2.03 8.93
C VAL A 145 -2.26 3.30 9.12
N ARG A 146 -3.48 3.35 8.57
CA ARG A 146 -4.43 4.45 8.80
C ARG A 146 -4.70 4.64 10.29
N ALA A 147 -5.00 3.55 11.00
CA ALA A 147 -5.24 3.60 12.44
C ALA A 147 -4.00 4.10 13.21
N CYS A 148 -2.81 3.61 12.87
CA CYS A 148 -1.55 4.06 13.47
C CYS A 148 -1.32 5.57 13.27
N VAL A 149 -1.49 6.09 12.05
CA VAL A 149 -1.33 7.52 11.76
C VAL A 149 -2.40 8.37 12.46
N ALA A 150 -3.60 7.84 12.66
CA ALA A 150 -4.67 8.50 13.42
C ALA A 150 -4.46 8.46 14.96
N GLY A 151 -3.40 7.80 15.46
CA GLY A 151 -3.18 7.59 16.90
C GLY A 151 -4.11 6.53 17.51
N GLN A 152 -4.71 5.68 16.68
CA GLN A 152 -5.68 4.64 17.04
C GLN A 152 -5.15 3.23 16.71
N GLY A 153 -3.82 3.07 16.60
CA GLY A 153 -3.21 1.77 16.34
C GLY A 153 -3.59 0.75 17.40
N ASP A 154 -4.01 -0.44 16.99
CA ASP A 154 -4.50 -1.47 17.89
C ASP A 154 -3.63 -2.73 17.89
N ALA A 155 -3.78 -3.53 18.94
CA ALA A 155 -3.00 -4.75 19.11
C ALA A 155 -3.28 -5.80 18.04
N ALA A 156 -4.50 -5.80 17.45
CA ALA A 156 -4.93 -6.76 16.44
C ALA A 156 -4.02 -6.75 15.20
N GLY A 157 -3.49 -5.58 14.81
CA GLY A 157 -2.56 -5.46 13.69
C GLY A 157 -1.09 -5.72 14.03
N ALA A 158 -0.72 -5.90 15.30
CA ALA A 158 0.68 -5.95 15.71
C ALA A 158 1.46 -7.12 15.09
N LEU A 159 0.84 -8.31 15.02
CA LEU A 159 1.47 -9.48 14.40
C LEU A 159 1.54 -9.39 12.88
N ILE A 160 0.59 -8.69 12.24
CA ILE A 160 0.67 -8.37 10.81
C ILE A 160 1.85 -7.43 10.58
N ALA A 161 2.02 -6.40 11.41
CA ALA A 161 3.12 -5.45 11.29
C ALA A 161 4.48 -6.14 11.48
N ALA A 162 4.61 -7.01 12.49
CA ALA A 162 5.80 -7.83 12.70
C ALA A 162 6.14 -8.68 11.45
N HIS A 163 5.13 -9.38 10.91
CA HIS A 163 5.25 -10.19 9.70
C HIS A 163 5.69 -9.37 8.47
N VAL A 164 5.05 -8.22 8.21
CA VAL A 164 5.40 -7.36 7.07
C VAL A 164 6.80 -6.77 7.23
N ARG A 165 7.19 -6.38 8.46
CA ARG A 165 8.51 -5.81 8.77
C ARG A 165 9.64 -6.83 8.73
N GLY A 166 9.33 -8.12 8.86
CA GLY A 166 10.31 -9.21 8.93
C GLY A 166 10.97 -9.31 10.31
N THR A 167 10.23 -9.01 11.38
CA THR A 167 10.71 -8.98 12.78
C THR A 167 9.84 -9.85 13.69
#